data_AF-A0A7C2P083-F1
#
_entry.id   AF-A0A7C2P083-F1
#
_cell.length_a   1.000
_cell.length_b   1.000
_cell.length_c   1.000
_cell.angle_alpha   90.00
_cell.angle_beta   90.00
_cell.angle_gamma   90.00
#
_symmetry.space_group_name_H-M   'P 1'
#
loop_
_entity.id
_entity.type
_entity.pdbx_description
1 polymer ?
#
loop_
_entity_poly.entity_id
_entity_poly.type
_entity_poly.pdbx_seq_one_letter_code
_entity_poly.pdbx_strand_id
1 'polypeptide(L)'
;MADLTLDEPADPATSVLVINIGAKRGERCPNDHWVYIPQSRAGFHRVGFYSNVDVSFLPYSSRKAQDRVSIYVEKAYLEGQKPNESEIKALCEAVVRELQEWGWIGEVEVVDPTWIEVAYTWSWPGSRWREKALKALEERGLYQIGRFGRWVFQGIAESIKDGLMAGGAAKN
;
A
#
# COMPACT_ATOMS: atom_id res chain seq x y z
N MET A 1 6.58 23.23 -9.18
CA MET A 1 6.52 23.23 -7.70
C MET A 1 6.28 24.66 -7.24
N ALA A 2 5.70 24.88 -6.07
CA ALA A 2 5.26 26.21 -5.62
C ALA A 2 6.41 27.15 -5.18
N ASP A 3 7.68 26.86 -5.52
CA ASP A 3 8.87 27.62 -5.09
C ASP A 3 8.80 28.03 -3.60
N LEU A 4 8.55 27.03 -2.76
CA LEU A 4 8.49 27.15 -1.31
C LEU A 4 9.71 26.46 -0.70
N THR A 5 10.48 27.21 0.07
CA THR A 5 11.60 26.68 0.86
C THR A 5 11.25 26.83 2.33
N LEU A 6 11.37 25.74 3.09
CA LEU A 6 11.16 25.71 4.53
C LEU A 6 12.51 25.53 5.23
N ASP A 7 12.61 26.07 6.45
CA ASP A 7 13.77 25.96 7.34
C ASP A 7 13.79 24.62 8.12
N GLU A 8 13.21 23.56 7.56
CA GLU A 8 13.04 22.27 8.22
C GLU A 8 13.08 21.13 7.20
N PRO A 9 13.76 19.99 7.50
CA PRO A 9 13.77 18.85 6.60
C PRO A 9 12.37 18.30 6.39
N ALA A 10 12.10 17.81 5.19
CA ALA A 10 10.84 17.14 4.89
C ALA A 10 10.67 15.89 5.76
N ASP A 11 9.43 15.65 6.20
CA ASP A 11 9.10 14.39 6.82
C ASP A 11 9.20 13.26 5.77
N PRO A 12 9.61 12.04 6.17
CA PRO A 12 9.89 11.00 5.22
C PRO A 12 8.62 10.25 4.82
N ALA A 13 8.70 9.57 3.67
CA ALA A 13 7.73 8.56 3.30
C ALA A 13 8.37 7.16 3.28
N THR A 14 7.52 6.13 3.23
CA THR A 14 7.93 4.81 2.75
C THR A 14 7.13 4.45 1.51
N SER A 15 7.81 3.77 0.59
CA SER A 15 7.23 3.19 -0.61
C SER A 15 6.82 1.74 -0.33
N VAL A 16 5.95 1.17 -1.16
CA VAL A 16 5.55 -0.24 -1.04
C VAL A 16 5.53 -0.89 -2.42
N LEU A 17 6.09 -2.10 -2.50
CA LEU A 17 5.80 -3.03 -3.58
C LEU A 17 4.66 -3.95 -3.13
N VAL A 18 3.56 -3.91 -3.88
CA VAL A 18 2.42 -4.82 -3.72
C VAL A 18 2.53 -5.90 -4.79
N ILE A 19 2.67 -7.15 -4.39
CA ILE A 19 2.73 -8.28 -5.31
C ILE A 19 1.36 -8.95 -5.29
N ASN A 20 0.57 -8.74 -6.35
CA ASN A 20 -0.72 -9.39 -6.51
C ASN A 20 -0.52 -10.79 -7.08
N ILE A 21 -1.12 -11.81 -6.46
CA ILE A 21 -0.96 -13.21 -6.87
C ILE A 21 -2.34 -13.86 -6.99
N GLY A 22 -2.57 -14.49 -8.13
CA GLY A 22 -3.66 -15.45 -8.33
C GLY A 22 -3.09 -16.86 -8.42
N ALA A 23 -3.62 -17.76 -7.61
CA ALA A 23 -3.09 -19.13 -7.51
C ALA A 23 -4.17 -20.14 -7.11
N LYS A 24 -3.84 -21.42 -7.23
CA LYS A 24 -4.55 -22.50 -6.52
C LYS A 24 -4.50 -22.24 -5.02
N ARG A 25 -5.64 -22.39 -4.35
CA ARG A 25 -5.70 -22.32 -2.89
C ARG A 25 -4.89 -23.46 -2.30
N GLY A 26 -3.93 -23.14 -1.43
CA GLY A 26 -3.14 -24.14 -0.72
C GLY A 26 -3.90 -24.76 0.46
N GLU A 27 -3.49 -25.95 0.90
CA GLU A 27 -4.13 -26.70 1.99
C GLU A 27 -4.09 -25.97 3.34
N ARG A 28 -3.11 -25.07 3.53
CA ARG A 28 -2.93 -24.25 4.74
C ARG A 28 -3.24 -22.77 4.48
N CYS A 29 -3.98 -22.46 3.43
CA CYS A 29 -4.38 -21.08 3.12
C CYS A 29 -5.24 -20.50 4.25
N PRO A 30 -4.86 -19.33 4.82
CA PRO A 30 -5.67 -18.63 5.82
C PRO A 30 -7.07 -18.28 5.31
N ASN A 31 -8.02 -18.22 6.24
CA ASN A 31 -9.38 -17.72 6.00
C ASN A 31 -9.54 -16.25 6.40
N ASP A 32 -8.52 -15.66 7.02
CA ASP A 32 -8.47 -14.25 7.39
C ASP A 32 -8.46 -13.34 6.17
N HIS A 33 -8.95 -12.10 6.34
CA HIS A 33 -8.83 -11.08 5.29
C HIS A 33 -7.39 -10.60 5.10
N TRP A 34 -6.59 -10.60 6.18
CA TRP A 34 -5.16 -10.31 6.14
C TRP A 34 -4.43 -10.91 7.33
N VAL A 35 -3.12 -11.12 7.16
CA VAL A 35 -2.20 -11.63 8.17
C VAL A 35 -0.95 -10.77 8.19
N TYR A 36 -0.52 -10.35 9.38
CA TYR A 36 0.77 -9.68 9.57
C TYR A 36 1.87 -10.71 9.76
N ILE A 37 2.98 -10.49 9.08
CA ILE A 37 4.12 -11.39 9.05
C ILE A 37 5.30 -10.67 9.71
N PRO A 38 5.58 -10.92 11.01
CA PRO A 38 6.66 -10.24 11.70
C PRO A 38 8.04 -10.64 11.16
N GLN A 39 8.16 -11.84 10.58
CA GLN A 39 9.40 -12.35 10.00
C GLN A 39 9.11 -13.18 8.76
N SER A 40 9.53 -12.67 7.60
CA SER A 40 9.53 -13.37 6.31
C SER A 40 10.95 -13.43 5.77
N ARG A 41 11.29 -14.53 5.08
CA ARG A 41 12.54 -14.71 4.37
C ARG A 41 12.67 -13.74 3.18
N ALA A 42 11.60 -13.50 2.43
CA ALA A 42 11.53 -12.47 1.39
C ALA A 42 11.32 -11.05 1.96
N GLY A 43 11.06 -10.93 3.27
CA GLY A 43 10.97 -9.68 4.00
C GLY A 43 9.73 -8.84 3.68
N PHE A 44 8.62 -9.47 3.33
CA PHE A 44 7.30 -8.82 3.32
C PHE A 44 6.69 -8.84 4.73
N HIS A 45 5.77 -7.92 5.00
CA HIS A 45 5.23 -7.70 6.35
C HIS A 45 3.72 -7.97 6.45
N ARG A 46 3.02 -8.08 5.31
CA ARG A 46 1.59 -8.36 5.28
C ARG A 46 1.21 -9.15 4.04
N VAL A 47 0.27 -10.06 4.22
CA VAL A 47 -0.45 -10.73 3.14
C VAL A 47 -1.94 -10.48 3.36
N GLY A 48 -2.65 -10.06 2.34
CA GLY A 48 -4.11 -9.99 2.37
C GLY A 48 -4.75 -10.82 1.28
N PHE A 49 -6.00 -11.22 1.52
CA PHE A 49 -6.73 -12.21 0.75
C PHE A 49 -7.98 -11.56 0.19
N TYR A 50 -7.88 -10.96 -1.00
CA TYR A 50 -9.00 -10.33 -1.69
C TYR A 50 -10.20 -11.28 -1.81
N SER A 51 -9.94 -12.54 -2.16
CA SER A 51 -10.99 -13.56 -2.30
C SER A 51 -11.66 -13.97 -0.99
N ASN A 52 -11.05 -13.68 0.17
CA ASN A 52 -11.69 -13.88 1.48
C ASN A 52 -12.58 -12.69 1.85
N VAL A 53 -12.24 -11.48 1.38
CA VAL A 53 -13.09 -10.28 1.55
C VAL A 53 -14.35 -10.42 0.71
N ASP A 54 -14.21 -10.77 -0.57
CA ASP A 54 -15.33 -11.07 -1.45
C ASP A 54 -14.91 -12.07 -2.54
N VAL A 55 -15.74 -13.09 -2.78
CA VAL A 55 -15.50 -14.06 -3.86
C VAL A 55 -15.48 -13.43 -5.25
N SER A 56 -16.05 -12.22 -5.41
CA SER A 56 -16.04 -11.47 -6.66
C SER A 56 -14.64 -11.08 -7.12
N PHE A 57 -13.65 -11.06 -6.21
CA PHE A 57 -12.24 -10.84 -6.54
C PHE A 57 -11.58 -12.01 -7.28
N LEU A 58 -12.30 -13.13 -7.48
CA LEU A 58 -11.90 -14.20 -8.39
C LEU A 58 -12.59 -14.06 -9.77
N PRO A 59 -11.96 -14.54 -10.84
CA PRO A 59 -12.63 -14.70 -12.14
C PRO A 59 -13.93 -15.49 -12.00
N TYR A 60 -14.98 -15.11 -12.74
CA TYR A 60 -16.31 -15.73 -12.63
C TYR A 60 -16.27 -17.27 -12.73
N SER A 61 -15.46 -17.80 -13.64
CA SER A 61 -15.27 -19.25 -13.86
C SER A 61 -14.75 -20.00 -12.62
N SER A 62 -14.05 -19.31 -11.72
CA SER A 62 -13.35 -19.92 -10.57
C SER A 62 -14.09 -19.72 -9.25
N ARG A 63 -15.15 -18.90 -9.22
CA ARG A 63 -15.91 -18.57 -7.99
C ARG A 63 -16.62 -19.77 -7.38
N LYS A 64 -17.11 -20.70 -8.22
CA LYS A 64 -17.89 -21.87 -7.77
C LYS A 64 -17.01 -22.97 -7.17
N ALA A 65 -15.83 -23.20 -7.73
CA ALA A 65 -14.95 -24.29 -7.31
C ALA A 65 -14.25 -24.01 -5.97
N GLN A 66 -14.09 -22.73 -5.60
CA GLN A 66 -13.41 -22.29 -4.38
C GLN A 66 -11.99 -22.86 -4.20
N ASP A 67 -11.37 -23.29 -5.29
CA ASP A 67 -10.03 -23.87 -5.36
C ASP A 67 -8.97 -22.84 -5.79
N ARG A 68 -9.35 -21.56 -5.83
CA ARG A 68 -8.49 -20.42 -6.16
C ARG A 68 -8.47 -19.41 -5.03
N VAL A 69 -7.37 -18.68 -4.97
CA VAL A 69 -7.16 -17.56 -4.05
C VAL A 69 -6.58 -16.38 -4.82
N SER A 70 -7.06 -15.18 -4.49
CA SER A 70 -6.49 -13.91 -4.94
C SER A 70 -5.94 -13.18 -3.73
N ILE A 71 -4.64 -12.89 -3.74
CA ILE A 71 -3.93 -12.28 -2.62
C ILE A 71 -3.09 -11.09 -3.07
N TYR A 72 -2.72 -10.26 -2.11
CA TYR A 72 -1.68 -9.24 -2.23
C TYR A 72 -0.64 -9.45 -1.13
N VAL A 73 0.62 -9.23 -1.47
CA VAL A 73 1.75 -9.29 -0.53
C VAL A 73 2.45 -7.94 -0.52
N GLU A 74 2.65 -7.37 0.67
CA GLU A 74 3.24 -6.04 0.82
C GLU A 74 4.66 -6.09 1.37
N LYS A 75 5.59 -5.48 0.64
CA LYS A 75 6.95 -5.20 1.11
C LYS A 75 7.20 -3.69 1.08
N ALA A 76 7.56 -3.13 2.23
CA ALA A 76 7.92 -1.73 2.34
C ALA A 76 9.36 -1.48 1.91
N TYR A 77 9.60 -0.29 1.38
CA TYR A 77 10.90 0.24 0.97
C TYR A 77 11.07 1.65 1.53
N LEU A 78 12.31 2.04 1.75
CA LEU A 78 12.61 3.45 2.02
C LEU A 78 12.35 4.28 0.76
N GLU A 79 12.03 5.55 0.96
CA GLU A 79 11.81 6.50 -0.13
C GLU A 79 12.98 6.53 -1.11
N GLY A 80 12.67 6.56 -2.41
CA GLY A 80 13.68 6.57 -3.48
C GLY A 80 14.42 5.24 -3.69
N GLN A 81 14.16 4.20 -2.89
CA GLN A 81 14.79 2.88 -3.03
C GLN A 81 13.95 1.92 -3.87
N LYS A 82 13.45 2.40 -5.01
CA LYS A 82 12.70 1.55 -5.94
C LYS A 82 13.61 0.45 -6.50
N PRO A 83 13.28 -0.84 -6.31
CA PRO A 83 14.03 -1.92 -6.93
C PRO A 83 13.89 -1.87 -8.46
N ASN A 84 14.93 -2.29 -9.16
CA ASN A 84 14.87 -2.45 -10.60
C ASN A 84 14.05 -3.70 -10.99
N GLU A 85 13.80 -3.88 -12.30
CA GLU A 85 12.93 -4.95 -12.80
C GLU A 85 13.43 -6.37 -12.45
N SER A 86 14.75 -6.60 -12.46
CA SER A 86 15.29 -7.93 -12.14
C SER A 86 15.19 -8.23 -10.65
N GLU A 87 15.39 -7.22 -9.79
CA GLU A 87 15.18 -7.31 -8.35
C GLU A 87 13.72 -7.57 -8.00
N ILE A 88 12.78 -6.88 -8.66
CA ILE A 88 11.33 -7.11 -8.49
C ILE A 88 10.98 -8.54 -8.88
N LYS A 89 11.48 -9.03 -10.02
CA LYS A 89 11.23 -10.40 -10.47
C LYS A 89 11.77 -11.43 -9.48
N ALA A 90 13.02 -11.28 -9.03
CA ALA A 90 13.63 -12.17 -8.05
C ALA A 90 12.85 -12.18 -6.72
N LEU A 91 12.37 -11.02 -6.28
CA LEU A 91 11.54 -10.91 -5.09
C LEU A 91 10.18 -11.60 -5.27
N CYS A 92 9.51 -11.41 -6.41
CA CYS A 92 8.25 -12.09 -6.72
C CYS A 92 8.41 -13.61 -6.64
N GLU A 93 9.47 -14.15 -7.24
CA GLU A 93 9.78 -15.58 -7.16
C GLU A 93 10.07 -16.04 -5.72
N ALA A 94 10.78 -15.23 -4.92
CA ALA A 94 11.07 -15.56 -3.53
C ALA A 94 9.81 -15.58 -2.66
N VAL A 95 8.90 -14.61 -2.86
CA VAL A 95 7.59 -14.54 -2.19
C VAL A 95 6.74 -15.74 -2.56
N VAL A 96 6.62 -16.07 -3.84
CA VAL A 96 5.86 -17.23 -4.31
C VAL A 96 6.38 -18.51 -3.67
N ARG A 97 7.70 -18.74 -3.69
CA ARG A 97 8.32 -19.92 -3.08
C ARG A 97 8.02 -20.00 -1.59
N GLU A 98 8.17 -18.89 -0.86
CA GLU A 98 7.91 -18.85 0.58
C GLU A 98 6.43 -19.17 0.91
N LEU A 99 5.48 -18.61 0.16
CA LEU A 99 4.05 -18.87 0.34
C LEU A 99 3.66 -20.32 -0.03
N GLN A 100 4.30 -20.90 -1.05
CA GLN A 100 4.13 -22.31 -1.41
C GLN A 100 4.70 -23.24 -0.34
N GLU A 101 5.87 -22.95 0.21
CA GLU A 101 6.48 -23.70 1.33
C GLU A 101 5.59 -23.66 2.58
N TRP A 102 4.93 -22.52 2.85
CA TRP A 102 3.93 -22.41 3.90
C TRP A 102 2.62 -23.14 3.56
N GLY A 103 2.43 -23.60 2.32
CA GLY A 103 1.22 -24.25 1.86
C GLY A 103 0.02 -23.30 1.79
N TRP A 104 0.26 -21.99 1.69
CA TRP A 104 -0.80 -20.99 1.58
C TRP A 104 -1.34 -20.90 0.15
N ILE A 105 -0.46 -21.09 -0.83
CA ILE A 105 -0.81 -21.13 -2.26
C ILE A 105 -0.21 -22.39 -2.91
N GLY A 106 -0.84 -22.84 -3.99
CA GLY A 106 -0.36 -23.91 -4.86
C GLY A 106 0.22 -23.36 -6.17
N GLU A 107 -0.17 -23.96 -7.29
CA GLU A 107 0.18 -23.50 -8.64
C GLU A 107 -0.22 -22.03 -8.84
N VAL A 108 0.74 -21.21 -9.25
CA VAL A 108 0.55 -19.78 -9.50
C VAL A 108 0.10 -19.57 -10.95
N GLU A 109 -1.00 -18.84 -11.13
CA GLU A 109 -1.59 -18.54 -12.44
C GLU A 109 -1.21 -17.12 -12.90
N VAL A 110 -1.05 -16.18 -11.97
CA VAL A 110 -0.65 -14.81 -12.27
C VAL A 110 0.14 -14.20 -11.10
N VAL A 111 1.15 -13.41 -11.44
CA VAL A 111 1.88 -12.52 -10.53
C VAL A 111 1.98 -11.16 -11.16
N ASP A 112 1.50 -10.13 -10.46
CA ASP A 112 1.47 -8.75 -10.95
C ASP A 112 1.98 -7.78 -9.87
N PRO A 113 3.24 -7.34 -9.95
CA PRO A 113 3.83 -6.40 -9.01
C PRO A 113 3.44 -4.95 -9.34
N THR A 114 2.92 -4.23 -8.35
CA THR A 114 2.60 -2.80 -8.42
C THR A 114 3.47 -2.00 -7.44
N TRP A 115 4.14 -0.96 -7.94
CA TRP A 115 4.93 -0.04 -7.12
C TRP A 115 4.11 1.17 -6.68
N ILE A 116 4.14 1.46 -5.38
CA ILE A 116 3.53 2.64 -4.77
C ILE A 116 4.67 3.53 -4.26
N GLU A 117 4.88 4.66 -4.94
CA GLU A 117 5.98 5.60 -4.66
C GLU A 117 5.90 6.16 -3.24
N VAL A 118 4.72 6.65 -2.84
CA VAL A 118 4.46 7.20 -1.51
C VAL A 118 3.30 6.42 -0.91
N ALA A 119 3.60 5.48 -0.02
CA ALA A 119 2.58 4.60 0.57
C ALA A 119 2.21 5.05 1.99
N TYR A 120 3.19 5.30 2.85
CA TYR A 120 2.98 5.75 4.23
C TYR A 120 3.69 7.07 4.50
N THR A 121 2.97 7.99 5.12
CA THR A 121 3.48 9.27 5.61
C THR A 121 3.99 9.08 7.03
N TRP A 122 5.25 9.41 7.27
CA TRP A 122 5.85 9.42 8.61
C TRP A 122 6.09 10.85 9.06
N SER A 123 6.40 11.05 10.34
CA SER A 123 6.91 12.32 10.84
C SER A 123 8.08 12.06 11.76
N TRP A 124 9.14 12.87 11.65
CA TRP A 124 10.24 12.80 12.59
C TRP A 124 9.77 13.22 13.99
N PRO A 125 10.34 12.65 15.07
CA PRO A 125 10.07 13.14 16.41
C PRO A 125 10.36 14.65 16.52
N GLY A 126 9.33 15.43 16.89
CA GLY A 126 9.42 16.87 17.03
C GLY A 126 9.36 17.69 15.73
N SER A 127 9.11 17.06 14.58
CA SER A 127 8.96 17.75 13.30
C SER A 127 7.81 18.73 13.30
N ARG A 128 8.05 19.95 12.79
CA ARG A 128 7.07 20.97 12.45
C ARG A 128 6.99 21.21 10.95
N TRP A 129 7.69 20.41 10.14
CA TRP A 129 7.72 20.55 8.69
C TRP A 129 6.31 20.56 8.09
N ARG A 130 5.47 19.59 8.45
CA ARG A 130 4.09 19.51 7.97
C ARG A 130 3.29 20.77 8.27
N GLU A 131 3.34 21.27 9.49
CA GLU A 131 2.61 22.48 9.90
C GLU A 131 3.08 23.70 9.08
N LYS A 132 4.40 23.89 8.97
CA LYS A 132 4.99 24.98 8.19
C LYS A 132 4.64 24.88 6.71
N ALA A 133 4.67 23.68 6.13
CA ALA A 133 4.33 23.44 4.73
C ALA A 133 2.87 23.76 4.44
N LEU A 134 1.95 23.28 5.27
CA LEU A 134 0.52 23.55 5.11
C LEU A 134 0.21 25.04 5.23
N LYS A 135 0.78 25.70 6.24
CA LYS A 135 0.61 27.14 6.43
C LYS A 135 1.14 27.95 5.24
N ALA A 136 2.34 27.65 4.76
CA ALA A 136 2.95 28.38 3.65
C ALA A 136 2.19 28.19 2.32
N LEU A 137 1.54 27.04 2.13
CA LEU A 137 0.64 26.80 1.00
C LEU A 137 -0.69 27.55 1.19
N GLU A 138 -1.27 27.52 2.39
CA GLU A 138 -2.52 28.22 2.72
C GLU A 138 -2.39 29.75 2.57
N GLU A 139 -1.26 30.35 2.95
CA GLU A 139 -0.95 31.77 2.73
C GLU A 139 -0.99 32.17 1.24
N ARG A 140 -0.91 31.19 0.32
CA ARG A 140 -1.02 31.38 -1.13
C ARG A 140 -2.38 30.91 -1.68
N GLY A 141 -3.36 30.64 -0.82
CA GLY A 141 -4.67 30.14 -1.19
C GLY A 141 -4.68 28.67 -1.64
N LEU A 142 -3.62 27.90 -1.33
CA LEU A 142 -3.51 26.49 -1.69
C LEU A 142 -3.81 25.60 -0.48
N TYR A 143 -5.00 24.99 -0.47
CA TYR A 143 -5.45 24.14 0.63
C TYR A 143 -5.19 22.67 0.33
N GLN A 144 -4.30 22.06 1.09
CA GLN A 144 -4.00 20.63 0.94
C GLN A 144 -5.01 19.76 1.71
N ILE A 145 -5.42 18.66 1.09
CA ILE A 145 -6.39 17.71 1.63
C ILE A 145 -5.92 16.27 1.43
N GLY A 146 -6.51 15.33 2.18
CA GLY A 146 -6.22 13.92 2.03
C GLY A 146 -4.89 13.48 2.65
N ARG A 147 -4.63 12.17 2.62
CA ARG A 147 -3.48 11.50 3.27
C ARG A 147 -2.14 12.15 2.93
N PHE A 148 -1.84 12.32 1.64
CA PHE A 148 -0.54 12.82 1.18
C PHE A 148 -0.47 14.35 1.16
N GLY A 149 -1.58 15.03 0.84
CA GLY A 149 -1.61 16.50 0.86
C GLY A 149 -1.44 17.06 2.28
N ARG A 150 -2.16 16.48 3.25
CA ARG A 150 -2.04 16.88 4.67
C ARG A 150 -0.89 16.20 5.40
N TRP A 151 -0.21 15.25 4.76
CA TRP A 151 0.82 14.42 5.38
C TRP A 151 0.39 13.79 6.72
N VAL A 152 -0.70 13.03 6.67
CA VAL A 152 -1.29 12.36 7.84
C VAL A 152 -1.68 10.95 7.49
N PHE A 153 -1.42 10.02 8.42
CA PHE A 153 -1.89 8.65 8.27
C PHE A 153 -3.42 8.61 8.46
N GLN A 154 -4.15 8.40 7.37
CA GLN A 154 -5.61 8.26 7.38
C GLN A 154 -6.12 7.29 6.31
N GLY A 155 -7.36 6.83 6.50
CA GLY A 155 -8.05 5.94 5.58
C GLY A 155 -8.77 6.67 4.44
N ILE A 156 -9.50 5.89 3.63
CA ILE A 156 -10.25 6.39 2.47
C ILE A 156 -11.40 7.29 2.92
N ALA A 157 -12.15 6.87 3.94
CA ALA A 157 -13.32 7.61 4.43
C ALA A 157 -12.94 9.00 4.94
N GLU A 158 -11.84 9.11 5.69
CA GLU A 158 -11.30 10.38 6.16
C GLU A 158 -10.84 11.25 5.00
N SER A 159 -10.15 10.67 4.01
CA SER A 159 -9.70 11.42 2.83
C SER A 159 -10.86 11.95 1.98
N ILE A 160 -11.95 11.19 1.85
CA ILE A 160 -13.18 11.66 1.17
C ILE A 160 -13.84 12.77 1.98
N LYS A 161 -13.96 12.57 3.31
CA LYS A 161 -14.53 13.57 4.22
C LYS A 161 -13.77 14.90 4.14
N ASP A 162 -12.44 14.87 4.15
CA ASP A 162 -11.59 16.06 4.00
C ASP A 162 -11.93 16.84 2.73
N GLY A 163 -12.05 16.13 1.59
CA GLY A 163 -12.38 16.74 0.32
C GLY A 163 -13.78 17.38 0.30
N LEU A 164 -14.78 16.69 0.87
CA LEU A 164 -16.14 17.21 0.99
C LEU A 164 -16.20 18.46 1.86
N MET A 165 -15.52 18.45 3.01
CA MET A 165 -15.50 19.59 3.92
C MET A 165 -14.79 20.81 3.30
N ALA A 166 -13.62 20.60 2.68
CA ALA A 166 -12.88 21.68 2.03
C ALA A 166 -13.64 22.26 0.84
N GLY A 167 -14.21 21.40 -0.02
CA GLY A 167 -15.00 21.84 -1.18
C GLY A 167 -16.32 22.52 -0.80
N GLY A 168 -16.94 22.13 0.31
CA GLY A 168 -18.11 22.80 0.86
C GLY A 168 -17.80 24.18 1.42
N ALA A 169 -16.65 24.33 2.10
CA ALA A 169 -16.21 25.60 2.68
C ALA A 169 -15.75 26.62 1.62
N ALA A 170 -15.19 26.16 0.49
CA ALA A 170 -14.68 27.03 -0.58
C ALA A 170 -15.78 27.68 -1.46
N LYS A 171 -17.06 27.35 -1.24
CA LYS A 171 -18.20 27.90 -2.01
C LYS A 171 -18.82 29.16 -1.41
N ASN A 172 -18.20 29.77 -0.40
CA ASN A 172 -18.62 31.04 0.20
C ASN A 172 -17.60 32.15 -0.03
#